data_AF-T1A7M6-F1
#
_entry.id   AF-T1A7M6-F1
#
_cell.length_a   1.000
_cell.length_b   1.000
_cell.length_c   1.000
_cell.angle_alpha   90.00
_cell.angle_beta   90.00
_cell.angle_gamma   90.00
#
_symmetry.space_group_name_H-M   'P 1'
#
loop_
_entity.id
_entity.type
_entity.pdbx_description
1 polymer ?
#
loop_
_entity_poly.entity_id
_entity_poly.type
_entity_poly.pdbx_seq_one_letter_code
_entity_poly.pdbx_strand_id
1 'polypeptide(L)'
;SRATETAGGLEEERRLFYVGITRAERQLYLTRARRRRLHGHYTDTLPSRFLLEIPADHLASGEPRMVTRAPRSRVSYRFPDTDPGLPVTVGQRVRHPRFGEGVVLNHEGSGPQCRIHVRFEGSGAKWLVWGQARLEALEP
;
A
#
# COMPACT_ATOMS: atom_id res chain seq x y z
N SER A 1 11.44 8.32 -5.38
CA SER A 1 12.52 8.28 -6.39
C SER A 1 13.24 9.60 -6.36
N ARG A 2 14.58 9.62 -6.40
CA ARG A 2 15.42 10.83 -6.32
C ARG A 2 15.21 11.84 -7.48
N ALA A 3 14.48 11.44 -8.52
CA ALA A 3 14.18 12.25 -9.70
C ALA A 3 13.29 13.49 -9.44
N THR A 4 12.63 13.59 -8.27
CA THR A 4 11.86 14.80 -7.91
C THR A 4 12.72 15.95 -7.39
N GLU A 5 14.01 15.72 -7.15
CA GLU A 5 14.88 16.66 -6.42
C GLU A 5 15.88 17.41 -7.33
N THR A 6 15.93 17.11 -8.63
CA THR A 6 16.90 17.69 -9.58
C THR A 6 16.22 18.31 -10.80
N ALA A 7 16.67 19.50 -11.21
CA ALA A 7 16.21 20.16 -12.43
C ALA A 7 16.47 19.26 -13.64
N GLY A 8 15.42 18.97 -14.43
CA GLY A 8 15.50 18.09 -15.60
C GLY A 8 15.43 16.58 -15.31
N GLY A 9 15.50 16.15 -14.04
CA GLY A 9 15.46 14.72 -13.68
C GLY A 9 14.18 14.02 -14.12
N LEU A 10 13.05 14.73 -14.08
CA LEU A 10 11.77 14.18 -14.53
C LEU A 10 11.71 13.96 -16.06
N GLU A 11 12.31 14.86 -16.84
CA GLU A 11 12.34 14.73 -18.30
C GLU A 11 13.25 13.58 -18.72
N GLU A 12 14.35 13.37 -17.99
CA GLU A 12 15.22 12.23 -18.24
C GLU A 12 14.53 10.90 -17.91
N GLU A 13 13.86 10.81 -16.75
CA GLU A 13 13.04 9.63 -16.41
C GLU A 13 11.94 9.37 -17.44
N ARG A 14 11.34 10.43 -18.01
CA ARG A 14 10.37 10.32 -19.11
C ARG A 14 11.02 9.75 -20.37
N ARG A 15 12.22 10.22 -20.74
CA ARG A 15 12.98 9.66 -21.87
C ARG A 15 13.31 8.19 -21.65
N LEU A 16 13.72 7.82 -20.44
CA LEU A 16 13.97 6.42 -20.07
C LEU A 16 12.71 5.55 -20.18
N PHE A 17 11.57 6.05 -19.70
CA PHE A 17 10.30 5.36 -19.83
C PHE A 17 9.89 5.16 -21.29
N TYR A 18 10.03 6.20 -22.13
CA TYR A 18 9.78 6.13 -23.57
C TYR A 18 10.65 5.07 -24.25
N VAL A 19 11.97 5.10 -24.01
CA VAL A 19 12.89 4.10 -24.57
C VAL A 19 12.52 2.68 -24.13
N GLY A 20 12.10 2.52 -22.88
CA GLY A 20 11.58 1.25 -22.34
C GLY A 20 10.34 0.76 -23.08
N ILE A 21 9.38 1.64 -23.37
CA ILE A 21 8.17 1.31 -24.15
C ILE A 21 8.55 0.86 -25.56
N THR A 22 9.41 1.62 -26.26
CA THR A 22 9.78 1.35 -27.66
C THR A 22 10.61 0.08 -27.87
N ARG A 23 11.03 -0.59 -26.78
CA ARG A 23 11.69 -1.90 -26.85
C ARG A 23 10.72 -3.04 -27.16
N ALA A 24 9.42 -2.86 -26.92
CA ALA A 24 8.42 -3.87 -27.17
C ALA A 24 7.96 -3.84 -28.63
N GLU A 25 8.12 -4.93 -29.36
CA GLU A 25 7.69 -5.02 -30.77
C GLU A 25 6.20 -5.38 -30.94
N ARG A 26 5.66 -6.24 -30.06
CA ARG A 26 4.29 -6.78 -30.19
C ARG A 26 3.40 -6.50 -29.00
N GLN A 27 3.90 -6.71 -27.78
CA GLN A 27 3.13 -6.57 -26.54
C GLN A 27 4.02 -6.00 -25.45
N LEU A 28 3.46 -5.08 -24.66
CA LEU A 28 4.09 -4.47 -23.50
C LEU A 28 3.25 -4.74 -22.26
N TYR A 29 3.87 -5.31 -21.23
CA TYR A 29 3.24 -5.49 -19.93
C TYR A 29 3.88 -4.53 -18.93
N LEU A 30 3.07 -3.65 -18.34
CA LEU A 30 3.49 -2.74 -17.28
C LEU A 30 2.97 -3.26 -15.95
N THR A 31 3.88 -3.57 -15.03
CA THR A 31 3.52 -4.09 -13.70
C THR A 31 4.04 -3.17 -12.61
N ARG A 32 3.33 -3.16 -11.48
CA ARG A 32 3.74 -2.44 -10.27
C ARG A 32 3.41 -3.27 -9.04
N ALA A 33 4.32 -3.27 -8.07
CA ALA A 33 4.06 -3.74 -6.73
C ALA A 33 3.42 -2.63 -5.88
N ARG A 34 2.28 -2.88 -5.24
CA ARG A 34 1.66 -1.95 -4.28
C ARG A 34 2.60 -1.67 -3.10
N ARG A 35 3.27 -2.71 -2.60
CA ARG A 35 4.25 -2.66 -1.50
C ARG A 35 5.54 -3.36 -1.92
N ARG A 36 6.71 -2.80 -1.61
CA ARG A 36 8.02 -3.40 -1.88
C ARG A 36 8.95 -3.28 -0.68
N ARG A 37 9.85 -4.24 -0.50
CA ARG A 37 10.90 -4.16 0.50
C ARG A 37 12.10 -3.40 -0.10
N LEU A 38 12.39 -2.21 0.43
CA LEU A 38 13.52 -1.38 0.03
C LEU A 38 14.36 -1.08 1.27
N HIS A 39 15.67 -1.29 1.17
CA HIS A 39 16.62 -1.05 2.27
C HIS A 39 16.17 -1.67 3.60
N GLY A 40 15.63 -2.90 3.54
CA GLY A 40 15.17 -3.65 4.71
C GLY A 40 13.73 -3.36 5.17
N HIS A 41 13.13 -2.25 4.74
CA HIS A 41 11.79 -1.83 5.15
C HIS A 41 10.76 -2.04 4.05
N TYR A 42 9.52 -2.38 4.41
CA TYR A 42 8.41 -2.38 3.47
C TYR A 42 7.93 -0.94 3.25
N THR A 43 7.81 -0.55 1.98
CA THR A 43 7.34 0.77 1.58
C THR A 43 6.19 0.60 0.59
N ASP A 44 5.07 1.26 0.91
CA ASP A 44 3.96 1.41 -0.02
C ASP A 44 4.35 2.39 -1.13
N THR A 45 4.06 1.99 -2.36
CA THR A 45 4.45 2.76 -3.55
C THR A 45 3.20 3.41 -4.13
N LEU A 46 3.33 4.58 -4.72
CA LEU A 46 2.28 5.16 -5.55
C LEU A 46 2.45 4.73 -7.01
N PRO A 47 1.37 4.76 -7.83
CA PRO A 47 1.50 4.51 -9.26
C PRO A 47 2.48 5.49 -9.89
N SER A 48 3.24 5.03 -10.89
CA SER A 48 4.07 5.96 -11.67
C SER A 48 3.15 6.93 -12.41
N ARG A 49 3.49 8.22 -12.37
CA ARG A 49 2.72 9.26 -13.08
C ARG A 49 2.69 9.05 -14.59
N PHE A 50 3.75 8.45 -15.15
CA PHE A 50 3.84 8.17 -16.59
C PHE A 50 2.79 7.16 -17.06
N LEU A 51 2.21 6.35 -16.16
CA LEU A 51 1.09 5.47 -16.50
C LEU A 51 -0.18 6.25 -16.83
N LEU A 52 -0.39 7.42 -16.21
CA LEU A 52 -1.57 8.28 -16.43
C LEU A 52 -1.48 9.08 -17.74
N GLU A 53 -0.28 9.18 -18.30
CA GLU A 53 -0.03 9.91 -19.55
C GLU A 53 -0.23 9.03 -20.79
N ILE A 54 -0.34 7.71 -20.60
CA ILE A 54 -0.67 6.78 -21.68
C ILE A 54 -2.19 6.87 -21.94
N PRO A 55 -2.64 7.10 -23.18
CA PRO A 55 -4.07 7.17 -23.48
C PRO A 55 -4.76 5.85 -23.11
N ALA A 56 -5.91 5.94 -22.46
CA ALA A 56 -6.62 4.80 -21.90
C ALA A 56 -6.96 3.71 -22.93
N ASP A 57 -7.17 4.09 -24.20
CA ASP A 57 -7.44 3.15 -25.30
C ASP A 57 -6.30 2.16 -25.56
N HIS A 58 -5.09 2.48 -25.12
CA HIS A 58 -3.90 1.62 -25.25
C HIS A 58 -3.64 0.78 -24.00
N LEU A 59 -4.42 0.97 -22.92
CA LEU A 59 -4.26 0.26 -21.66
C LEU A 59 -5.34 -0.81 -21.53
N ALA A 60 -4.95 -2.07 -21.71
CA ALA A 60 -5.77 -3.17 -21.21
C ALA A 60 -5.59 -3.24 -19.69
N SER A 61 -6.65 -2.94 -18.93
CA SER A 61 -6.65 -3.15 -17.49
C SER A 61 -6.48 -4.64 -17.22
N GLY A 62 -5.26 -5.06 -16.88
CA GLY A 62 -4.99 -6.32 -16.24
C GLY A 62 -5.55 -6.28 -14.82
N GLU A 63 -6.85 -6.06 -14.67
CA GLU A 63 -7.54 -6.52 -13.48
C GLU A 63 -7.13 -7.99 -13.35
N PRO A 64 -6.54 -8.42 -12.22
CA PRO A 64 -6.32 -9.84 -12.04
C PRO A 64 -7.68 -10.45 -12.28
N ARG A 65 -7.82 -11.21 -13.37
CA ARG A 65 -9.04 -11.95 -13.64
C ARG A 65 -9.14 -12.84 -12.41
N MET A 66 -9.93 -12.38 -11.43
CA MET A 66 -10.39 -13.21 -10.36
C MET A 66 -11.16 -14.26 -11.15
N VAL A 67 -10.47 -15.36 -11.43
CA VAL A 67 -11.16 -16.59 -11.75
C VAL A 67 -12.06 -16.73 -10.54
N THR A 68 -13.34 -16.44 -10.73
CA THR A 68 -14.38 -16.73 -9.78
C THR A 68 -14.36 -18.24 -9.67
N ARG A 69 -13.41 -18.76 -8.88
CA ARG A 69 -13.44 -20.15 -8.43
C ARG A 69 -14.81 -20.25 -7.79
N ALA A 70 -15.64 -21.13 -8.37
CA ALA A 70 -16.91 -21.58 -7.84
C ALA A 70 -16.88 -21.57 -6.31
N PRO A 71 -17.99 -21.18 -5.63
CA PRO A 71 -18.00 -20.89 -4.21
C PRO A 71 -17.35 -22.05 -3.46
N ARG A 72 -16.08 -21.86 -3.08
CA ARG A 72 -15.40 -22.82 -2.24
C ARG A 72 -16.16 -22.71 -0.93
N SER A 73 -16.88 -23.78 -0.59
CA SER A 73 -17.40 -24.05 0.75
C SER A 73 -16.54 -23.35 1.77
N ARG A 74 -17.16 -22.56 2.68
CA ARG A 74 -16.52 -21.82 3.78
C ARG A 74 -15.61 -22.75 4.60
N VAL A 75 -14.42 -23.01 4.08
CA VAL A 75 -13.29 -23.49 4.83
C VAL A 75 -12.61 -22.19 5.22
N SER A 76 -12.85 -21.79 6.46
CA SER A 76 -12.11 -20.72 7.13
C SER A 76 -10.64 -21.13 7.17
N TYR A 77 -9.93 -20.90 6.07
CA TYR A 77 -8.48 -20.87 6.08
C TYR A 77 -8.11 -19.57 6.80
N ARG A 78 -7.96 -19.71 8.11
CA ARG A 78 -7.32 -18.75 9.00
C ARG A 78 -5.91 -18.59 8.44
N PHE A 79 -5.66 -17.54 7.67
CA PHE A 79 -4.30 -17.11 7.38
C PHE A 79 -3.70 -16.73 8.72
N PRO A 80 -2.67 -17.43 9.23
CA PRO A 80 -1.87 -16.88 10.31
C PRO A 80 -0.92 -15.87 9.65
N ASP A 81 -1.45 -14.72 9.26
CA ASP A 81 -0.61 -13.54 9.04
C ASP A 81 -0.42 -12.87 10.41
N THR A 82 0.12 -13.66 11.34
CA THR A 82 0.63 -13.16 12.59
C THR A 82 2.07 -12.78 12.29
N ASP A 83 2.31 -11.54 11.89
CA ASP A 83 3.60 -10.92 12.16
C ASP A 83 3.74 -10.97 13.70
N PRO A 84 4.65 -11.78 14.29
CA PRO A 84 4.62 -12.14 15.71
C PRO A 84 4.87 -10.99 16.71
N GLY A 85 4.82 -9.73 16.27
CA GLY A 85 5.22 -8.57 17.05
C GLY A 85 4.25 -7.38 17.06
N LEU A 86 3.05 -7.48 16.46
CA LEU A 86 2.08 -6.37 16.44
C LEU A 86 0.68 -6.81 16.92
N PRO A 87 0.18 -6.27 18.05
CA PRO A 87 -1.13 -6.63 18.62
C PRO A 87 -2.36 -6.08 17.88
N VAL A 88 -2.21 -5.52 16.68
CA VAL A 88 -3.33 -4.95 15.91
C VAL A 88 -3.26 -5.29 14.43
N THR A 89 -4.41 -5.61 13.85
CA THR A 89 -4.57 -5.94 12.44
C THR A 89 -5.07 -4.73 11.65
N VAL A 90 -4.62 -4.59 10.39
CA VAL A 90 -5.21 -3.60 9.47
C VAL A 90 -6.70 -3.88 9.29
N GLY A 91 -7.53 -2.85 9.42
CA GLY A 91 -9.00 -2.94 9.43
C GLY A 91 -9.62 -3.11 10.81
N GLN A 92 -8.81 -3.32 11.85
CA GLN A 92 -9.29 -3.42 13.23
C GLN A 92 -9.77 -2.06 13.76
N ARG A 93 -10.87 -2.07 14.51
CA ARG A 93 -11.34 -0.90 15.26
C ARG A 93 -10.48 -0.72 16.51
N VAL A 94 -10.03 0.50 16.73
CA VAL A 94 -9.20 0.88 17.86
C VAL A 94 -9.73 2.13 18.51
N ARG A 95 -9.53 2.26 19.82
CA ARG A 95 -9.86 3.46 20.58
C ARG A 95 -8.59 4.13 21.05
N HIS A 96 -8.53 5.46 20.89
CA HIS A 96 -7.46 6.31 21.42
C HIS A 96 -8.02 7.28 22.46
N PRO A 97 -7.39 7.45 23.64
CA PRO A 97 -7.90 8.31 24.71
C PRO A 97 -8.15 9.77 24.28
N ARG A 98 -7.32 10.30 23.38
CA ARG A 98 -7.41 11.68 22.88
C ARG A 98 -8.24 11.85 21.60
N PHE A 99 -8.28 10.83 20.74
CA PHE A 99 -8.81 10.97 19.37
C PHE A 99 -10.09 10.17 19.14
N GLY A 100 -10.55 9.41 20.14
CA GLY A 100 -11.75 8.61 20.06
C GLY A 100 -11.53 7.32 19.28
N GLU A 101 -12.60 6.81 18.68
CA GLU A 101 -12.58 5.58 17.91
C GLU A 101 -12.07 5.81 16.50
N GLY A 102 -11.40 4.80 15.95
CA GLY A 102 -10.90 4.81 14.60
C GLY A 102 -10.62 3.42 14.05
N VAL A 103 -10.33 3.35 12.75
CA VAL A 103 -9.98 2.12 12.06
C VAL A 103 -8.52 2.18 11.63
N VAL A 104 -7.78 1.11 11.92
CA VAL A 104 -6.39 0.96 11.45
C VAL A 104 -6.40 0.82 9.93
N LEU A 105 -5.81 1.79 9.24
CA LEU A 105 -5.68 1.77 7.78
C LEU A 105 -4.42 1.03 7.33
N ASN A 106 -3.33 1.17 8.09
CA ASN A 106 -2.04 0.55 7.80
C ASN A 106 -1.13 0.60 9.04
N HIS A 107 -0.06 -0.19 9.03
CA HIS A 107 1.05 -0.06 9.97
C HIS A 107 2.41 -0.21 9.24
N GLU A 108 3.41 0.50 9.75
CA GLU A 108 4.77 0.58 9.24
C GLU A 108 5.79 0.27 10.34
N GLY A 109 6.81 -0.52 10.02
CA GLY A 109 7.82 -0.94 10.99
C GLY A 109 7.32 -2.01 11.95
N SER A 110 8.18 -2.39 12.90
CA SER A 110 7.96 -3.53 13.80
C SER A 110 8.29 -3.13 15.24
N GLY A 111 7.68 -3.83 16.21
CA GLY A 111 7.93 -3.62 17.63
C GLY A 111 7.42 -2.26 18.16
N PRO A 112 8.00 -1.71 19.24
CA PRO A 112 7.47 -0.54 19.93
C PRO A 112 7.54 0.77 19.13
N GLN A 113 8.40 0.84 18.11
CA GLN A 113 8.55 2.00 17.21
C GLN A 113 7.62 1.92 15.99
N CYS A 114 6.80 0.87 15.89
CA CYS A 114 5.85 0.71 14.78
C CYS A 114 4.95 1.92 14.68
N ARG A 115 4.80 2.49 13.48
CA ARG A 115 3.89 3.59 13.21
C ARG A 115 2.59 3.05 12.63
N ILE A 116 1.47 3.39 13.24
CA ILE A 116 0.15 2.95 12.84
C ILE A 116 -0.60 4.15 12.29
N HIS A 117 -1.17 3.98 11.12
CA HIS A 117 -2.02 4.95 10.49
C HIS A 117 -3.48 4.62 10.81
N VAL A 118 -4.11 5.47 11.62
CA VAL A 118 -5.50 5.28 12.08
C VAL A 118 -6.36 6.41 11.57
N ARG A 119 -7.53 6.08 11.02
CA ARG A 119 -8.57 7.07 10.72
C ARG A 119 -9.54 7.14 11.88
N PHE A 120 -9.49 8.24 12.61
CA PHE A 120 -10.42 8.54 13.69
C PHE A 120 -11.67 9.23 13.16
N GLU A 121 -12.84 8.85 13.68
CA GLU A 121 -14.13 9.39 13.22
C GLU A 121 -14.24 10.90 13.46
N GLY A 122 -13.80 11.39 14.62
CA GLY A 122 -13.88 12.81 14.98
C GLY A 122 -12.64 13.65 14.64
N SER A 123 -11.54 13.03 14.20
CA SER A 123 -10.23 13.71 14.08
C SER A 123 -9.49 13.44 12.76
N GLY A 124 -10.09 12.66 11.86
CA GLY A 124 -9.48 12.30 10.59
C GLY A 124 -8.31 11.33 10.73
N ALA A 125 -7.50 11.20 9.68
CA ALA A 125 -6.39 10.25 9.63
C ALA A 125 -5.14 10.78 10.36
N LYS A 126 -4.55 9.96 11.24
CA LYS A 126 -3.36 10.29 12.04
C LYS A 126 -2.36 9.14 12.09
N TRP A 127 -1.09 9.52 12.11
CA TRP A 127 0.02 8.60 12.34
C TRP A 127 0.39 8.59 13.83
N LEU A 128 0.46 7.40 14.42
CA LEU A 128 0.76 7.21 15.84
C LEU A 128 1.86 6.15 16.00
N VAL A 129 2.77 6.33 16.95
CA VAL A 129 3.77 5.31 17.29
C VAL A 129 3.16 4.32 18.29
N TRP A 130 3.09 3.04 17.96
CA TRP A 130 2.45 1.97 18.72
C TRP A 130 2.80 2.01 20.21
N GLY A 131 4.09 2.05 20.56
CA GLY A 131 4.55 2.05 21.95
C GLY A 131 4.13 3.29 22.76
N GLN A 132 3.71 4.37 22.09
CA GLN A 132 3.27 5.62 22.72
C GLN A 132 1.78 5.90 22.54
N ALA A 133 1.13 5.25 21.58
CA ALA A 133 -0.23 5.54 21.16
C ALA A 133 -1.28 5.09 22.18
N ARG A 134 -0.98 4.11 23.04
CA ARG A 134 -1.93 3.53 24.02
C ARG A 134 -3.29 3.22 23.36
N LEU A 135 -3.24 2.59 22.19
CA LEU A 135 -4.44 2.20 21.46
C LEU A 135 -5.03 0.94 22.09
N GLU A 136 -6.33 0.99 22.37
CA GLU A 136 -7.09 -0.16 22.82
C GLU A 136 -7.74 -0.82 21.60
N ALA A 137 -7.46 -2.10 21.40
CA ALA A 137 -8.17 -2.91 20.42
C ALA A 137 -9.63 -3.08 20.87
N LEU A 138 -10.58 -2.70 20.02
CA LEU A 138 -11.98 -3.06 20.19
C LEU A 138 -12.16 -4.44 19.54
N GLU A 139 -12.54 -5.44 20.34
CA GLU A 139 -12.99 -6.74 19.83
C GLU A 139 -14.18 -6.53 18.87
N PRO A 140 -14.33 -7.39 17.85
CA PRO A 140 -15.36 -7.25 16.81
C PRO A 140 -16.80 -7.27 17.33
#